data_AF-A0A453QQD3-F1
#
_entry.id   AF-A0A453QQD3-F1
#
_cell.length_a   1.000
_cell.length_b   1.000
_cell.length_c   1.000
_cell.angle_alpha   90.00
_cell.angle_beta   90.00
_cell.angle_gamma   90.00
#
_symmetry.space_group_name_H-M   'P 1'
#
loop_
_entity.id
_entity.type
_entity.pdbx_description
1 polymer ?
#
loop_
_entity_poly.entity_id
_entity_poly.type
_entity_poly.pdbx_seq_one_letter_code
_entity_poly.pdbx_strand_id
1 'polypeptide(L)'
;MNYTKSALIMRVRQQAQGLLEVVEHGAVIDYHDDREALGIILQAVPPEMLRSLAAKDSAKEAWDALKTLRMGSERVCEDRAQTHRLDFENLQFKDEERMEEFALRLTSIVNDLEALGDGITERKVVRKFLCCVP
;
A
#
# COMPACT_ATOMS: atom_id res chain seq x y z
N MET A 1 -1.49 31.60 -15.27
CA MET A 1 -1.15 30.85 -16.51
C MET A 1 -0.63 29.48 -16.13
N ASN A 2 -1.49 28.44 -16.07
CA ASN A 2 -1.01 27.04 -16.01
C ASN A 2 -2.04 26.02 -16.54
N TYR A 3 -2.92 26.44 -17.45
CA TYR A 3 -3.94 25.58 -18.07
C TYR A 3 -3.31 24.48 -18.94
N THR A 4 -2.16 24.76 -19.56
CA THR A 4 -1.44 23.80 -20.42
C THR A 4 -0.82 22.66 -19.63
N LYS A 5 -0.26 22.91 -18.43
CA LYS A 5 0.37 21.86 -17.62
C LYS A 5 -0.65 20.85 -17.08
N SER A 6 -1.81 21.32 -16.60
CA SER A 6 -2.88 20.42 -16.14
C SER A 6 -3.53 19.65 -17.29
N ALA A 7 -3.70 20.28 -18.47
CA ALA A 7 -4.19 19.61 -19.67
C ALA A 7 -3.21 18.54 -20.19
N LEU A 8 -1.89 18.81 -20.13
CA LEU A 8 -0.85 17.84 -20.49
C LEU A 8 -0.86 16.63 -19.55
N ILE A 9 -0.97 16.84 -18.24
CA ILE A 9 -1.04 15.73 -17.27
C ILE A 9 -2.31 14.90 -17.46
N MET A 10 -3.46 15.54 -17.73
CA MET A 10 -4.70 14.82 -18.03
C MET A 10 -4.60 14.02 -19.33
N ARG A 11 -3.93 14.56 -20.36
CA ARG A 11 -3.71 13.86 -21.64
C ARG A 11 -2.78 12.65 -21.50
N VAL A 12 -1.69 12.79 -20.75
CA VAL A 12 -0.78 11.68 -20.43
C VAL A 12 -1.52 10.60 -19.63
N ARG A 13 -2.36 10.97 -18.66
CA ARG A 13 -3.20 10.01 -17.92
C ARG A 13 -4.21 9.30 -18.82
N GLN A 14 -4.84 10.01 -19.75
CA GLN A 14 -5.82 9.42 -20.67
C GLN A 14 -5.16 8.46 -21.66
N GLN A 15 -3.96 8.78 -22.16
CA GLN A 15 -3.19 7.89 -23.04
C GLN A 15 -2.67 6.66 -22.27
N ALA A 16 -2.20 6.84 -21.04
CA ALA A 16 -1.80 5.73 -20.17
C ALA A 16 -2.97 4.79 -19.84
N GLN A 17 -4.19 5.31 -19.67
CA GLN A 17 -5.39 4.48 -19.48
C GLN A 17 -5.68 3.58 -20.70
N GLY A 18 -5.56 4.13 -21.92
CA GLY A 18 -5.72 3.32 -23.13
C GLY A 18 -4.66 2.23 -23.29
N LEU A 19 -3.40 2.52 -22.94
CA LEU A 19 -2.32 1.54 -22.98
C LEU A 19 -2.48 0.45 -21.91
N LEU A 20 -2.95 0.79 -20.71
CA LEU A 20 -3.23 -0.18 -19.64
C LEU A 20 -4.36 -1.15 -20.01
N GLU A 21 -5.40 -0.66 -20.68
CA GLU A 21 -6.54 -1.48 -21.13
C GLU A 21 -6.10 -2.50 -22.20
N VAL A 22 -5.16 -2.13 -23.08
CA VAL A 22 -4.59 -3.03 -24.10
C VAL A 22 -3.71 -4.12 -23.48
N VAL A 23 -2.91 -3.78 -22.46
CA VAL A 23 -2.06 -4.74 -21.73
C VAL A 23 -2.89 -5.80 -21.00
N GLU A 24 -4.07 -5.45 -20.50
CA GLU A 24 -4.99 -6.38 -19.84
C GLU A 24 -5.67 -7.35 -20.82
N HIS A 25 -5.95 -6.93 -22.05
CA HIS A 25 -6.74 -7.71 -23.02
C HIS A 25 -5.92 -8.55 -24.01
N GLY A 26 -4.58 -8.50 -23.96
CA GLY A 26 -3.72 -9.45 -24.68
C GLY A 26 -3.77 -9.37 -26.22
N ALA A 27 -4.10 -8.21 -26.77
CA ALA A 27 -3.93 -7.94 -28.21
C ALA A 27 -2.44 -8.03 -28.61
N VAL A 28 -2.15 -8.27 -29.90
CA VAL A 28 -0.78 -8.21 -30.42
C VAL A 28 -0.31 -6.76 -30.33
N ILE A 29 0.48 -6.44 -29.30
CA ILE A 29 1.06 -5.12 -29.08
C ILE A 29 2.26 -4.99 -30.02
N ASP A 30 2.37 -3.86 -30.75
CA ASP A 30 3.58 -3.53 -31.50
C ASP A 30 4.77 -3.48 -30.51
N TYR A 31 5.93 -4.00 -30.91
CA TYR A 31 7.15 -3.92 -30.10
C TYR A 31 7.45 -2.49 -29.64
N HIS A 32 7.13 -1.48 -30.47
CA HIS A 32 7.24 -0.08 -30.08
C HIS A 32 6.33 0.27 -28.88
N ASP A 33 5.05 -0.09 -28.96
CA ASP A 33 4.04 0.23 -27.95
C ASP A 33 4.26 -0.55 -26.64
N ASP A 34 4.76 -1.80 -26.74
CA ASP A 34 5.16 -2.60 -25.58
C ASP A 34 6.34 -1.96 -24.84
N ARG A 35 7.35 -1.46 -25.57
CA ARG A 35 8.51 -0.78 -24.97
C ARG A 35 8.13 0.54 -24.33
N GLU A 36 7.20 1.29 -24.92
CA GLU A 36 6.66 2.51 -24.34
C GLU A 36 5.89 2.22 -23.04
N ALA A 37 4.99 1.22 -23.07
CA ALA A 37 4.25 0.79 -21.88
C ALA A 37 5.18 0.30 -20.76
N LEU A 38 6.22 -0.46 -21.07
CA LEU A 38 7.23 -0.87 -20.10
C LEU A 38 7.95 0.34 -19.48
N GLY A 39 8.32 1.32 -20.30
CA GLY A 39 8.91 2.57 -19.84
C GLY A 39 8.03 3.32 -18.84
N ILE A 40 6.72 3.39 -19.11
CA ILE A 40 5.74 4.01 -18.20
C ILE A 40 5.65 3.25 -16.87
N ILE A 41 5.58 1.92 -16.92
CA ILE A 41 5.54 1.08 -15.72
C ILE A 41 6.79 1.31 -14.86
N LEU A 42 7.98 1.32 -15.48
CA LEU A 42 9.24 1.53 -14.77
C LEU A 42 9.34 2.93 -14.15
N GLN A 43 8.81 3.98 -14.79
CA GLN A 43 8.79 5.32 -14.18
C GLN A 43 7.83 5.44 -12.99
N ALA A 44 6.82 4.58 -12.91
CA ALA A 44 5.80 4.62 -11.86
C ALA A 44 6.18 3.83 -10.60
N VAL A 45 7.30 3.11 -10.60
CA VAL A 45 7.72 2.23 -9.49
C VAL A 45 8.94 2.77 -8.74
N PRO A 46 9.09 2.44 -7.45
CA PRO A 46 10.29 2.75 -6.68
C PRO A 46 11.57 2.11 -7.25
N PRO A 47 12.75 2.71 -7.02
CA PRO A 47 14.01 2.22 -7.57
C PRO A 47 14.41 0.80 -7.14
N GLU A 48 13.96 0.36 -5.97
CA GLU A 48 14.13 -1.01 -5.47
C GLU A 48 13.39 -2.06 -6.31
N MET A 49 12.28 -1.69 -6.97
CA MET A 49 11.50 -2.59 -7.82
C MET A 49 11.96 -2.58 -9.27
N LEU A 50 12.65 -1.51 -9.71
CA LEU A 50 13.11 -1.32 -11.09
C LEU A 50 13.91 -2.51 -11.63
N ARG A 51 14.87 -3.02 -10.86
CA ARG A 51 15.73 -4.13 -11.32
C ARG A 51 14.95 -5.41 -11.63
N SER A 52 13.94 -5.72 -10.81
CA SER A 52 13.13 -6.92 -10.97
C SER A 52 12.17 -6.78 -12.16
N LEU A 53 11.60 -5.58 -12.35
CA LEU A 53 10.61 -5.30 -13.40
C LEU A 53 11.25 -5.01 -14.76
N ALA A 54 12.44 -4.41 -14.81
CA ALA A 54 13.16 -4.13 -16.06
C ALA A 54 13.74 -5.39 -16.73
N ALA A 55 13.84 -6.49 -15.98
CA ALA A 55 14.28 -7.78 -16.50
C ALA A 55 13.17 -8.59 -17.21
N LYS A 56 11.97 -8.01 -17.38
CA LYS A 56 10.83 -8.66 -18.05
C LYS A 56 10.84 -8.40 -19.54
N ASP A 57 10.36 -9.38 -20.31
CA ASP A 57 10.46 -9.35 -21.77
C ASP A 57 9.36 -8.50 -22.42
N SER A 58 8.27 -8.25 -21.68
CA SER A 58 7.14 -7.41 -22.09
C SER A 58 6.60 -6.52 -20.98
N ALA A 59 5.88 -5.45 -21.35
CA ALA A 59 5.16 -4.61 -20.40
C ALA A 59 4.11 -5.40 -19.60
N LYS A 60 3.49 -6.39 -20.23
CA LYS A 60 2.50 -7.26 -19.58
C LYS A 60 3.11 -8.08 -18.45
N GLU A 61 4.26 -8.70 -18.68
CA GLU A 61 4.97 -9.45 -17.64
C GLU A 61 5.45 -8.56 -16.49
N ALA A 62 5.92 -7.35 -16.80
CA ALA A 62 6.27 -6.36 -15.79
C ALA A 62 5.03 -5.93 -14.98
N TRP A 63 3.88 -5.73 -15.64
CA TRP A 63 2.62 -5.38 -14.99
C TRP A 63 2.11 -6.50 -14.06
N ASP A 64 2.14 -7.74 -14.52
CA ASP A 64 1.72 -8.90 -13.73
C ASP A 64 2.65 -9.15 -12.53
N ALA A 65 3.96 -8.97 -12.71
CA ALA A 65 4.92 -9.03 -11.62
C ALA A 65 4.70 -7.89 -10.61
N LEU A 66 4.45 -6.66 -11.07
CA LEU A 66 4.14 -5.51 -10.20
C LEU A 66 2.88 -5.75 -9.38
N LYS A 67 1.81 -6.27 -9.99
CA LYS A 67 0.57 -6.66 -9.28
C LYS A 67 0.87 -7.69 -8.20
N THR A 68 1.65 -8.73 -8.53
CA THR A 68 2.01 -9.79 -7.58
C THR A 68 2.82 -9.24 -6.40
N LEU A 69 3.81 -8.37 -6.67
CA LEU A 69 4.62 -7.75 -5.62
C LEU A 69 3.79 -6.83 -4.71
N ARG A 70 2.88 -6.02 -5.29
CA ARG A 70 1.96 -5.19 -4.50
C ARG A 70 1.00 -6.01 -3.66
N MET A 71 0.37 -7.03 -4.23
CA MET A 71 -0.49 -7.96 -3.47
C MET A 71 0.29 -8.66 -2.35
N GLY A 72 1.54 -9.04 -2.58
CA GLY A 72 2.41 -9.60 -1.54
C GLY A 72 2.68 -8.59 -0.42
N SER A 73 3.00 -7.35 -0.77
CA SER A 73 3.19 -6.26 0.21
C SER A 73 1.92 -5.97 1.01
N GLU A 74 0.76 -5.93 0.36
CA GLU A 74 -0.54 -5.73 1.01
C GLU A 74 -0.85 -6.88 1.97
N ARG A 75 -0.62 -8.14 1.58
CA ARG A 75 -0.80 -9.30 2.47
C ARG A 75 0.11 -9.24 3.69
N VAL A 76 1.38 -8.87 3.52
CA VAL A 76 2.32 -8.73 4.64
C VAL A 76 1.91 -7.58 5.57
N CYS A 77 1.44 -6.46 5.03
CA CYS A 77 0.89 -5.37 5.84
C CYS A 77 -0.36 -5.83 6.62
N GLU A 78 -1.26 -6.56 5.97
CA GLU A 78 -2.47 -7.10 6.60
C GLU A 78 -2.17 -8.11 7.71
N ASP A 79 -1.23 -9.05 7.49
CA ASP A 79 -0.82 -10.02 8.51
C ASP A 79 -0.21 -9.32 9.74
N ARG A 80 0.59 -8.28 9.51
CA ARG A 80 1.13 -7.43 10.60
C ARG A 80 0.03 -6.67 11.31
N ALA A 81 -0.91 -6.07 10.58
CA ALA A 81 -2.04 -5.35 11.15
C ALA A 81 -2.90 -6.30 11.99
N GLN A 82 -3.15 -7.51 11.50
CA GLN A 82 -3.87 -8.55 12.25
C GLN A 82 -3.17 -8.93 13.56
N THR A 83 -1.84 -9.02 13.56
CA THR A 83 -1.06 -9.29 14.78
C THR A 83 -1.27 -8.17 15.81
N HIS A 84 -1.14 -6.90 15.40
CA HIS A 84 -1.39 -5.77 16.29
C HIS A 84 -2.85 -5.64 16.73
N ARG A 85 -3.83 -6.03 15.90
CA ARG A 85 -5.25 -6.12 16.30
C ARG A 85 -5.45 -7.14 17.41
N LEU A 86 -4.81 -8.31 17.32
CA LEU A 86 -4.84 -9.32 18.39
C LEU A 86 -4.17 -8.82 19.67
N ASP A 87 -3.03 -8.13 19.56
CA ASP A 87 -2.37 -7.51 20.72
C ASP A 87 -3.26 -6.43 21.36
N PHE A 88 -3.95 -5.63 20.55
CA PHE A 88 -4.93 -4.65 21.01
C PHE A 88 -6.11 -5.34 21.72
N GLU A 89 -6.68 -6.40 21.16
CA GLU A 89 -7.79 -7.14 21.76
C GLU A 89 -7.39 -7.81 23.07
N ASN A 90 -6.19 -8.38 23.15
CA ASN A 90 -5.66 -9.04 24.34
C ASN A 90 -5.03 -8.07 25.36
N LEU A 91 -4.93 -6.78 25.03
CA LEU A 91 -4.35 -5.79 25.94
C LEU A 91 -5.16 -5.74 27.23
N GLN A 92 -4.48 -5.87 28.37
CA GLN A 92 -5.02 -5.77 29.72
C GLN A 92 -4.03 -5.00 30.61
N PHE A 93 -4.56 -4.31 31.60
CA PHE A 93 -3.76 -3.69 32.66
C PHE A 93 -3.20 -4.79 33.55
N LYS A 94 -1.90 -4.73 33.85
CA LYS A 94 -1.24 -5.73 34.68
C LYS A 94 -1.14 -5.24 36.12
N ASP A 95 -1.19 -6.17 37.09
CA ASP A 95 -1.20 -5.83 38.52
C ASP A 95 0.02 -5.02 39.00
N GLU A 96 1.17 -5.20 38.34
CA GLU A 96 2.44 -4.52 38.67
C GLU A 96 2.76 -3.34 37.74
N GLU A 97 1.88 -3.03 36.78
CA GLU A 97 2.13 -2.01 35.77
C GLU A 97 1.61 -0.64 36.20
N ARG A 98 2.33 0.43 35.84
CA ARG A 98 1.87 1.80 36.08
C ARG A 98 0.90 2.23 34.97
N MET A 99 -0.08 3.07 35.28
CA MET A 99 -1.02 3.63 34.28
C MET A 99 -0.30 4.28 33.08
N GLU A 100 0.82 4.95 33.34
CA GLU A 100 1.70 5.54 32.32
C GLU A 100 2.25 4.49 31.35
N GLU A 101 2.72 3.35 31.87
CA GLU A 101 3.28 2.24 31.08
C GLU A 101 2.20 1.57 30.23
N PHE A 102 1.00 1.39 30.80
CA PHE A 102 -0.15 0.87 30.07
C PHE A 102 -0.55 1.78 28.91
N ALA A 103 -0.64 3.09 29.17
CA ALA A 103 -0.96 4.08 28.15
C ALA A 103 0.08 4.11 27.02
N LEU A 104 1.37 3.94 27.34
CA LEU A 104 2.43 3.84 26.34
C LEU A 104 2.28 2.60 25.46
N ARG A 105 2.00 1.42 26.04
CA ARG A 105 1.76 0.19 25.25
C ARG A 105 0.55 0.32 24.34
N LEU A 106 -0.57 0.85 24.87
CA LEU A 106 -1.77 1.10 24.07
C LEU A 106 -1.47 2.04 22.90
N THR A 107 -0.78 3.15 23.16
CA THR A 107 -0.45 4.15 22.14
C THR A 107 0.49 3.58 21.09
N SER A 108 1.47 2.75 21.48
CA SER A 108 2.36 2.06 20.54
C SER A 108 1.57 1.20 19.55
N ILE A 109 0.65 0.36 20.06
CA ILE A 109 -0.16 -0.52 19.21
C ILE A 109 -1.06 0.28 18.28
N VAL A 110 -1.65 1.38 18.76
CA VAL A 110 -2.48 2.28 17.94
C VAL A 110 -1.66 2.93 16.83
N ASN A 111 -0.47 3.45 17.14
CA ASN A 111 0.42 4.05 16.15
C ASN A 111 0.87 3.04 15.08
N ASP A 112 1.17 1.81 15.47
CA ASP A 112 1.55 0.74 14.54
C ASP A 112 0.39 0.36 13.62
N LEU A 113 -0.84 0.29 14.14
CA LEU A 113 -2.06 0.05 13.35
C LEU A 113 -2.38 1.22 12.40
N GLU A 114 -2.20 2.46 12.83
CA GLU A 114 -2.36 3.65 11.98
C GLU A 114 -1.34 3.68 10.84
N ALA A 115 -0.08 3.35 11.14
CA ALA A 115 1.00 3.28 10.13
C ALA A 115 0.74 2.19 9.06
N LEU A 116 0.00 1.13 9.42
CA LEU A 116 -0.42 0.06 8.50
C LEU A 116 -1.74 0.38 7.79
N GLY A 117 -2.41 1.49 8.11
CA GLY A 117 -3.66 1.90 7.46
C GLY A 117 -4.91 1.17 7.97
N ASP A 118 -4.86 0.55 9.16
CA ASP A 118 -5.91 -0.30 9.72
C ASP A 118 -7.22 0.45 10.04
N GLY A 119 -7.15 1.78 10.16
CA GLY A 119 -8.32 2.63 10.39
C GLY A 119 -8.91 2.52 11.79
N ILE A 120 -8.08 2.24 12.80
CA ILE A 120 -8.53 2.19 14.21
C ILE A 120 -9.06 3.56 14.65
N THR A 121 -10.31 3.58 15.13
CA THR A 121 -10.96 4.84 15.56
C THR A 121 -10.61 5.19 17.00
N GLU A 122 -10.44 6.48 17.31
CA GLU A 122 -10.25 7.00 18.68
C GLU A 122 -11.30 6.45 19.66
N ARG A 123 -12.56 6.32 19.25
CA ARG A 123 -13.64 5.73 20.06
C ARG A 123 -13.34 4.29 20.51
N LYS A 124 -12.73 3.46 19.65
CA LYS A 124 -12.31 2.09 20.00
C LYS A 124 -11.17 2.13 21.02
N VAL A 125 -10.20 3.02 20.83
CA VAL A 125 -9.06 3.20 21.73
C VAL A 125 -9.52 3.62 23.13
N VAL A 126 -10.36 4.66 23.23
CA VAL A 126 -10.91 5.14 24.50
C VAL A 126 -11.72 4.05 25.20
N ARG A 127 -12.58 3.34 24.47
CA ARG A 127 -13.34 2.21 25.04
C ARG A 127 -12.41 1.13 25.60
N LYS A 128 -11.36 0.78 24.85
CA LYS A 128 -10.40 -0.24 25.26
C LYS A 128 -9.67 0.19 26.54
N PHE A 129 -9.23 1.44 26.61
CA PHE A 129 -8.62 2.01 27.81
C PHE A 129 -9.55 1.89 29.03
N LEU A 130 -10.80 2.37 28.90
CA LEU A 130 -11.79 2.34 29.99
C LEU A 130 -12.17 0.93 30.45
N CYS A 131 -12.12 -0.08 29.57
CA CYS A 131 -12.43 -1.46 29.93
C CYS A 131 -11.27 -2.21 30.57
N CYS A 132 -10.03 -1.75 30.38
CA CYS A 132 -8.83 -2.45 30.85
C CYS A 132 -8.25 -1.84 32.12
N VAL A 133 -8.49 -0.56 32.38
CA VAL A 133 -8.10 0.09 33.62
C VAL A 133 -9.02 -0.40 34.75
N PRO A 134 -8.48 -0.81 35.92
CA PRO A 134 -9.26 -1.24 37.08
C PRO A 134 -10.08 -0.13 37.73
#